data_AF-A0A8C9X1Q8-F1
#
_entry.id   AF-A0A8C9X1Q8-F1
#
_cell.length_a   1.000
_cell.length_b   1.000
_cell.length_c   1.000
_cell.angle_alpha   90.00
_cell.angle_beta   90.00
_cell.angle_gamma   90.00
#
_symmetry.space_group_name_H-M   'P 1'
#
loop_
_entity.id
_entity.type
_entity.pdbx_description
1 polymer ?
#
loop_
_entity_poly.entity_id
_entity_poly.type
_entity_poly.pdbx_seq_one_letter_code
_entity_poly.pdbx_strand_id
1 'polypeptide(L)'
;MMLLCLPSPLRPICDLRVLNHFIKEARDAEDAMKSCREGCSLSESVTVPQTTVDFEIWEKKNGSEQAQEVQSGLYLLQQALSLLRASVTNTALHSHIDNSLRNLLSINAVLRSLNIQEYTPPASAAELEGTWRVSTATDLLQVHVNFLRGKVHLLLSDAQACQQDVS
;
A
#
# COMPACT_ATOMS: atom_id res chain seq x y z
N MET A 1 -11.56 35.65 -23.86
CA MET A 1 -12.62 34.64 -24.04
C MET A 1 -12.03 33.29 -23.67
N MET A 2 -12.48 32.74 -22.54
CA MET A 2 -12.24 31.40 -21.96
C MET A 2 -11.01 30.59 -22.41
N LEU A 3 -9.99 30.51 -21.55
CA LEU A 3 -9.18 29.29 -21.44
C LEU A 3 -10.11 28.17 -20.94
N LEU A 4 -10.38 27.20 -21.80
CA LEU A 4 -10.99 25.93 -21.41
C LEU A 4 -9.99 25.19 -20.51
N CYS A 5 -10.18 25.25 -19.20
CA CYS A 5 -9.48 24.40 -18.25
C CYS A 5 -10.06 22.98 -18.40
N LEU A 6 -9.55 22.22 -19.37
CA LEU A 6 -9.80 20.78 -19.46
C LEU A 6 -9.34 20.16 -18.13
N PRO A 7 -10.16 19.34 -17.46
CA PRO A 7 -9.67 18.59 -16.31
C PRO A 7 -8.49 17.74 -16.79
N SER A 8 -7.29 18.01 -16.26
CA SER A 8 -6.12 17.19 -16.52
C SER A 8 -6.53 15.74 -16.20
N PRO A 9 -6.27 14.75 -17.08
CA PRO A 9 -6.62 13.35 -16.82
C PRO A 9 -5.96 12.80 -15.54
N LEU A 10 -4.98 13.54 -15.00
CA LEU A 10 -4.29 13.28 -13.74
C LEU A 10 -5.03 13.78 -12.49
N ARG A 11 -6.03 14.68 -12.58
CA ARG A 11 -6.72 15.21 -11.39
C ARG A 11 -7.35 14.12 -10.51
N PRO A 12 -8.01 13.07 -11.05
CA PRO A 12 -8.49 11.96 -10.23
C PRO A 12 -7.35 11.11 -9.64
N ILE A 13 -6.20 11.05 -10.30
CA ILE A 13 -5.01 10.28 -9.90
C ILE A 13 -4.29 10.99 -8.73
N CYS A 14 -4.30 12.32 -8.75
CA CYS A 14 -3.71 13.18 -7.73
C CYS A 14 -4.65 13.49 -6.57
N ASP A 15 -5.87 12.95 -6.60
CA ASP A 15 -6.84 13.10 -5.53
C ASP A 15 -6.57 12.08 -4.42
N LEU A 16 -5.83 12.52 -3.39
CA LEU A 16 -5.50 11.69 -2.23
C LEU A 16 -6.73 11.25 -1.41
N ARG A 17 -7.95 11.75 -1.69
CA ARG A 17 -9.18 11.27 -1.03
C ARG A 17 -9.41 9.79 -1.30
N VAL A 18 -9.03 9.29 -2.48
CA VAL A 18 -9.13 7.86 -2.81
C VAL A 18 -8.18 7.04 -1.95
N LEU A 19 -6.91 7.46 -1.83
CA LEU A 19 -5.95 6.78 -0.94
C LEU A 19 -6.42 6.85 0.53
N ASN A 20 -6.91 7.99 0.98
CA ASN A 20 -7.44 8.15 2.34
C ASN A 20 -8.63 7.23 2.62
N HIS A 21 -9.46 6.97 1.61
CA HIS A 21 -10.52 5.97 1.69
C HIS A 21 -9.94 4.56 1.87
N PHE A 22 -8.93 4.18 1.08
CA PHE A 22 -8.27 2.87 1.21
C PHE A 22 -7.57 2.72 2.57
N ILE A 23 -6.94 3.78 3.09
CA ILE A 23 -6.35 3.77 4.45
C ILE A 23 -7.43 3.55 5.50
N LYS A 24 -8.62 4.15 5.33
CA LYS A 24 -9.74 3.91 6.23
C LYS A 24 -10.20 2.46 6.17
N GLU A 25 -10.42 1.90 4.99
CA GLU A 25 -10.82 0.50 4.85
C GLU A 25 -9.77 -0.48 5.42
N ALA A 26 -8.49 -0.16 5.29
CA ALA A 26 -7.40 -0.91 5.91
C ALA A 26 -7.46 -0.87 7.46
N ARG A 27 -7.82 0.28 8.04
CA ARG A 27 -8.04 0.40 9.50
C ARG A 27 -9.29 -0.37 9.93
N ASP A 28 -10.36 -0.32 9.15
CA ASP A 28 -11.57 -1.09 9.42
C ASP A 28 -11.25 -2.61 9.43
N ALA A 29 -10.36 -3.07 8.55
CA ALA A 29 -9.85 -4.44 8.56
C ALA A 29 -9.05 -4.77 9.82
N GLU A 30 -8.15 -3.86 10.25
CA GLU A 30 -7.36 -3.97 11.48
C GLU A 30 -8.27 -4.07 12.72
N ASP A 31 -9.32 -3.26 12.80
CA ASP A 31 -10.25 -3.25 13.94
C ASP A 31 -11.17 -4.48 13.95
N ALA A 32 -11.58 -4.97 12.77
CA ALA A 32 -12.27 -6.24 12.63
C ALA A 32 -11.39 -7.41 13.11
N MET A 33 -10.09 -7.39 12.80
CA MET A 33 -9.14 -8.39 13.28
C MET A 33 -8.97 -8.37 14.80
N LYS A 34 -8.84 -7.18 15.42
CA LYS A 34 -8.78 -7.06 16.89
C LYS A 34 -10.00 -7.64 17.59
N SER A 35 -11.15 -7.59 16.93
CA SER A 35 -12.40 -8.15 17.44
C SER A 35 -12.56 -9.65 17.14
N CYS A 36 -11.69 -10.22 16.31
CA CYS A 36 -11.77 -11.64 15.96
C CYS A 36 -11.21 -12.53 17.08
N ARG A 37 -12.03 -13.51 17.50
CA ARG A 37 -11.68 -14.44 18.58
C ARG A 37 -11.03 -15.73 18.06
N GLU A 38 -11.53 -16.28 16.97
CA GLU A 38 -11.11 -17.56 16.41
C GLU A 38 -11.15 -17.54 14.87
N GLY A 39 -10.30 -18.34 14.23
CA GLY A 39 -10.30 -18.50 12.77
C GLY A 39 -9.72 -17.31 11.99
N CYS A 40 -8.90 -16.46 12.63
CA CYS A 40 -8.30 -15.27 12.01
C CYS A 40 -6.76 -15.24 12.07
N SER A 41 -6.11 -16.39 12.19
CA SER A 41 -4.66 -16.48 12.29
C SER A 41 -3.99 -16.66 10.92
N LEU A 42 -2.73 -16.24 10.83
CA LEU A 42 -1.83 -16.69 9.78
C LEU A 42 -1.48 -18.17 9.98
N SER A 43 -1.34 -18.92 8.90
CA SER A 43 -0.88 -20.31 8.93
C SER A 43 0.63 -20.42 9.16
N GLU A 44 1.38 -19.41 8.74
CA GLU A 44 2.84 -19.31 8.87
C GLU A 44 3.28 -17.84 8.90
N SER A 45 4.50 -17.58 9.34
CA SER A 45 5.04 -16.22 9.30
C SER A 45 5.29 -15.76 7.86
N VAL A 46 4.92 -14.52 7.57
CA VAL A 46 5.02 -13.92 6.24
C VAL A 46 6.04 -12.79 6.22
N THR A 47 6.67 -12.58 5.06
CA THR A 47 7.56 -11.44 4.82
C THR A 47 6.75 -10.22 4.43
N VAL A 48 7.05 -9.08 5.03
CA VAL A 48 6.34 -7.79 4.86
C VAL A 48 7.33 -6.63 4.65
N PRO A 49 6.91 -5.53 4.02
CA PRO A 49 7.78 -4.37 3.88
C PRO A 49 8.00 -3.65 5.22
N GLN A 50 9.16 -3.03 5.38
CA GLN A 50 9.36 -2.04 6.43
C GLN A 50 8.52 -0.79 6.13
N THR A 51 7.78 -0.35 7.15
CA THR A 51 6.82 0.75 7.02
C THR A 51 7.31 2.06 7.63
N THR A 52 8.39 2.00 8.43
CA THR A 52 9.05 3.19 8.96
C THR A 52 9.54 4.08 7.82
N VAL A 53 9.29 5.37 7.97
CA VAL A 53 9.84 6.41 7.09
C VAL A 53 10.77 7.26 7.93
N ASP A 54 12.05 7.21 7.62
CA ASP A 54 13.00 8.25 8.01
C ASP A 54 12.93 9.35 6.94
N PHE A 55 12.42 10.53 7.30
CA PHE A 55 12.20 11.62 6.34
C PHE A 55 13.51 12.13 5.74
N GLU A 56 14.60 12.16 6.51
CA GLU A 56 15.90 12.64 6.02
C GLU A 56 16.46 11.67 4.96
N ILE A 57 16.28 10.37 5.16
CA ILE A 57 16.68 9.36 4.18
C ILE A 57 15.72 9.35 2.99
N TRP A 58 14.41 9.47 3.24
CA TRP A 58 13.38 9.41 2.21
C TRP A 58 13.49 10.56 1.21
N GLU A 59 13.67 11.80 1.68
CA GLU A 59 13.78 13.00 0.83
C GLU A 59 15.05 13.01 -0.03
N LYS A 60 16.12 12.30 0.41
CA LYS A 60 17.36 12.18 -0.36
C LYS A 60 17.29 11.14 -1.48
N LYS A 61 16.29 10.24 -1.45
CA LYS A 61 16.08 9.25 -2.51
C LYS A 61 15.54 9.92 -3.76
N ASN A 62 16.00 9.45 -4.91
CA ASN A 62 15.37 9.85 -6.17
C ASN A 62 14.00 9.16 -6.33
N GLY A 63 13.16 9.71 -7.21
CA GLY A 63 11.79 9.18 -7.41
C GLY A 63 11.74 7.72 -7.85
N SER A 64 12.76 7.20 -8.54
CA SER A 64 12.84 5.79 -8.91
C SER A 64 13.09 4.88 -7.70
N GLU A 65 13.93 5.32 -6.75
CA GLU A 65 14.20 4.55 -5.52
C GLU A 65 12.96 4.50 -4.63
N GLN A 66 12.28 5.64 -4.43
CA GLN A 66 11.03 5.70 -3.67
C GLN A 66 9.94 4.83 -4.34
N ALA A 67 9.82 4.92 -5.66
CA ALA A 67 8.89 4.09 -6.43
C ALA A 67 9.18 2.59 -6.30
N GLN A 68 10.46 2.19 -6.36
CA GLN A 68 10.85 0.79 -6.22
C GLN A 68 10.55 0.24 -4.82
N GLU A 69 10.78 1.04 -3.76
CA GLU A 69 10.40 0.65 -2.39
C GLU A 69 8.89 0.46 -2.25
N VAL A 70 8.09 1.37 -2.83
CA VAL A 70 6.63 1.27 -2.80
C VAL A 70 6.14 0.05 -3.58
N GLN A 71 6.61 -0.17 -4.81
CA GLN A 71 6.25 -1.32 -5.63
C GLN A 71 6.61 -2.65 -4.95
N SER A 72 7.82 -2.75 -4.39
CA SER A 72 8.25 -3.93 -3.63
C SER A 72 7.34 -4.20 -2.43
N GLY A 73 6.96 -3.15 -1.69
CA GLY A 73 6.09 -3.31 -0.53
C GLY A 73 4.64 -3.65 -0.90
N LEU A 74 4.09 -3.09 -1.99
CA LEU A 74 2.77 -3.48 -2.50
C LEU A 74 2.75 -4.95 -2.90
N TYR A 75 3.79 -5.42 -3.59
CA TYR A 75 3.93 -6.84 -3.95
C TYR A 75 3.95 -7.74 -2.72
N LEU A 76 4.79 -7.43 -1.71
CA LEU A 76 4.88 -8.22 -0.48
C LEU A 76 3.56 -8.24 0.30
N LEU A 77 2.88 -7.11 0.40
CA LEU A 77 1.57 -7.02 1.06
C LEU A 77 0.50 -7.83 0.32
N GLN A 78 0.51 -7.81 -1.01
CA GLN A 78 -0.44 -8.60 -1.80
C GLN A 78 -0.24 -10.11 -1.56
N GLN A 79 1.00 -10.57 -1.51
CA GLN A 79 1.33 -11.97 -1.18
C GLN A 79 0.89 -12.32 0.25
N ALA A 80 1.26 -11.50 1.23
CA ALA A 80 0.96 -11.74 2.64
C ALA A 80 -0.56 -11.73 2.93
N LEU A 81 -1.30 -10.78 2.35
CA LEU A 81 -2.76 -10.71 2.49
C LEU A 81 -3.47 -11.88 1.78
N SER A 82 -2.92 -12.37 0.65
CA SER A 82 -3.46 -13.56 -0.03
C SER A 82 -3.27 -14.82 0.82
N LEU A 83 -2.14 -14.96 1.51
CA LEU A 83 -1.92 -16.05 2.47
C LEU A 83 -2.87 -15.96 3.67
N LEU A 84 -3.04 -14.76 4.24
CA LEU A 84 -4.04 -14.54 5.29
C LEU A 84 -5.44 -14.89 4.79
N ARG A 85 -5.81 -14.47 3.57
CA ARG A 85 -7.11 -14.77 2.98
C ARG A 85 -7.40 -16.26 2.88
N ALA A 86 -6.37 -17.05 2.58
CA ALA A 86 -6.45 -18.50 2.45
C ALA A 86 -6.50 -19.22 3.81
N SER A 87 -5.91 -18.65 4.88
CA SER A 87 -5.88 -19.26 6.21
C SER A 87 -7.07 -18.91 7.09
N VAL A 88 -7.67 -17.72 6.88
CA VAL A 88 -8.80 -17.23 7.68
C VAL A 88 -10.07 -18.01 7.34
N THR A 89 -10.85 -18.38 8.35
CA THR A 89 -12.20 -18.98 8.20
C THR A 89 -13.31 -18.02 8.62
N ASN A 90 -12.97 -16.92 9.30
CA ASN A 90 -13.91 -15.88 9.68
C ASN A 90 -14.42 -15.09 8.46
N THR A 91 -15.72 -15.18 8.20
CA THR A 91 -16.36 -14.58 7.02
C THR A 91 -16.42 -13.05 7.07
N ALA A 92 -16.51 -12.45 8.26
CA ALA A 92 -16.48 -10.99 8.39
C ALA A 92 -15.10 -10.44 7.99
N LEU A 93 -14.02 -11.14 8.35
CA LEU A 93 -12.67 -10.74 7.97
C LEU A 93 -12.38 -10.97 6.48
N HIS A 94 -13.03 -11.95 5.83
CA HIS A 94 -12.87 -12.20 4.39
C HIS A 94 -13.16 -10.98 3.53
N SER A 95 -14.28 -10.28 3.77
CA SER A 95 -14.64 -9.10 2.97
C SER A 95 -13.62 -7.96 3.12
N HIS A 96 -13.09 -7.77 4.34
CA HIS A 96 -12.06 -6.77 4.59
C HIS A 96 -10.75 -7.09 3.86
N ILE A 97 -10.33 -8.36 3.85
CA ILE A 97 -9.13 -8.79 3.13
C ILE A 97 -9.33 -8.68 1.61
N ASP A 98 -10.49 -9.09 1.10
CA ASP A 98 -10.82 -8.99 -0.33
C ASP A 98 -10.83 -7.53 -0.81
N ASN A 99 -11.33 -6.60 0.00
CA ASN A 99 -11.25 -5.17 -0.29
C ASN A 99 -9.80 -4.67 -0.26
N SER A 100 -9.02 -5.06 0.75
CA SER A 100 -7.60 -4.69 0.85
C SER A 100 -6.82 -5.11 -0.40
N LEU A 101 -7.04 -6.33 -0.90
CA LEU A 101 -6.42 -6.83 -2.13
C LEU A 101 -6.83 -6.01 -3.37
N ARG A 102 -8.12 -5.68 -3.53
CA ARG A 102 -8.60 -4.83 -4.64
C ARG A 102 -8.04 -3.41 -4.57
N ASN A 103 -7.87 -2.87 -3.36
CA ASN A 103 -7.31 -1.54 -3.15
C ASN A 103 -5.83 -1.51 -3.53
N LEU A 104 -5.06 -2.54 -3.18
CA LEU A 104 -3.65 -2.66 -3.62
C LEU A 104 -3.54 -2.70 -5.15
N LEU A 105 -4.41 -3.43 -5.85
CA LEU A 105 -4.46 -3.43 -7.31
C LEU A 105 -4.80 -2.06 -7.89
N SER A 106 -5.72 -1.34 -7.24
CA SER A 106 -6.12 0.01 -7.63
C SER A 106 -4.98 1.01 -7.44
N ILE A 107 -4.19 0.88 -6.36
CA ILE A 107 -2.96 1.67 -6.15
C ILE A 107 -1.94 1.37 -7.24
N ASN A 108 -1.73 0.10 -7.60
CA ASN A 108 -0.82 -0.25 -8.71
C ASN A 108 -1.25 0.38 -10.05
N ALA A 109 -2.55 0.46 -10.32
CA ALA A 109 -3.08 1.14 -11.51
C ALA A 109 -2.82 2.66 -11.49
N VAL A 110 -2.94 3.29 -10.32
CA VAL A 110 -2.58 4.70 -10.09
C VAL A 110 -1.08 4.91 -10.37
N LEU A 111 -0.21 4.10 -9.77
CA LEU A 111 1.24 4.19 -9.98
C LEU A 111 1.62 4.03 -11.46
N ARG A 112 1.02 3.05 -12.15
CA ARG A 112 1.23 2.86 -13.59
C ARG A 112 0.80 4.08 -14.42
N SER A 113 -0.28 4.74 -14.03
CA SER A 113 -0.76 5.97 -14.67
C SER A 113 0.17 7.17 -14.44
N LEU A 114 0.97 7.15 -13.37
CA LEU A 114 2.05 8.10 -13.09
C LEU A 114 3.38 7.71 -13.77
N ASN A 115 3.35 6.76 -14.71
CA ASN A 115 4.53 6.20 -15.39
C ASN A 115 5.54 5.54 -14.43
N ILE A 116 5.07 5.10 -13.26
CA ILE A 116 5.86 4.27 -12.33
C ILE A 116 5.65 2.82 -12.73
N GLN A 117 6.72 2.18 -13.17
CA GLN A 117 6.67 0.78 -13.62
C GLN A 117 6.45 -0.17 -12.45
N GLU A 118 5.77 -1.27 -12.74
CA GLU A 118 5.60 -2.36 -11.78
C GLU A 118 6.95 -3.03 -11.53
N TYR A 119 7.26 -3.27 -10.27
CA TYR A 119 8.51 -3.91 -9.87
C TYR A 119 8.21 -5.08 -8.95
N THR A 120 8.57 -6.28 -9.43
CA THR A 120 8.51 -7.49 -8.63
C THR A 120 9.89 -7.75 -8.05
N PRO A 121 10.05 -7.72 -6.71
CA PRO A 121 11.33 -8.03 -6.09
C PRO A 121 11.75 -9.49 -6.40
N PRO A 122 13.06 -9.76 -6.54
CA PRO A 122 13.56 -11.12 -6.75
C PRO A 122 13.13 -12.07 -5.62
N ALA A 123 12.98 -13.35 -5.95
CA ALA A 123 12.37 -14.37 -5.08
C ALA A 123 13.09 -14.58 -3.73
N SER A 124 14.36 -14.20 -3.60
CA SER A 124 15.06 -14.11 -2.31
C SER A 124 14.65 -12.85 -1.55
N ALA A 125 13.34 -12.67 -1.31
CA ALA A 125 12.81 -11.55 -0.52
C ALA A 125 13.39 -11.49 0.90
N ALA A 126 13.98 -12.57 1.39
CA ALA A 126 14.72 -12.63 2.65
C ALA A 126 16.05 -11.83 2.63
N GLU A 127 16.54 -11.44 1.47
CA GLU A 127 17.77 -10.63 1.28
C GLU A 127 17.47 -9.20 0.82
N LEU A 128 16.20 -8.84 0.61
CA LEU A 128 15.85 -7.44 0.37
C LEU A 128 16.00 -6.67 1.68
N GLU A 129 16.99 -5.77 1.72
CA GLU A 129 17.07 -4.76 2.76
C GLU A 129 15.72 -4.03 2.89
N GLY A 130 15.27 -3.85 4.13
CA GLY A 130 13.98 -3.22 4.41
C GLY A 130 12.76 -4.15 4.36
N THR A 131 12.93 -5.46 4.58
CA THR A 131 11.83 -6.43 4.76
C THR A 131 11.89 -7.13 6.11
N TRP A 132 10.74 -7.32 6.76
CA TRP A 132 10.62 -7.94 8.09
C TRP A 132 9.70 -9.17 8.03
N ARG A 133 9.69 -10.00 9.09
CA ARG A 133 8.75 -11.11 9.22
C ARG A 133 7.74 -10.83 10.32
N VAL A 134 6.47 -11.13 10.04
CA VAL A 134 5.38 -11.07 11.03
C VAL A 134 4.72 -12.44 11.14
N SER A 135 4.32 -12.80 12.36
CA SER A 135 3.69 -14.10 12.67
C SER A 135 2.20 -13.99 13.01
N THR A 136 1.66 -12.78 13.16
CA THR A 136 0.26 -12.56 13.50
C THR A 136 -0.48 -11.77 12.42
N ALA A 137 -1.78 -12.05 12.27
CA ALA A 137 -2.65 -11.31 11.35
C ALA A 137 -2.82 -9.84 11.77
N THR A 138 -2.82 -9.57 13.08
CA THR A 138 -2.84 -8.21 13.63
C THR A 138 -1.63 -7.41 13.17
N ASP A 139 -0.42 -7.97 13.28
CA ASP A 139 0.80 -7.29 12.85
C ASP A 139 0.80 -7.05 11.34
N LEU A 140 0.34 -8.02 10.55
CA LEU A 140 0.21 -7.88 9.10
C LEU A 140 -0.73 -6.73 8.71
N LEU A 141 -1.91 -6.64 9.32
CA LEU A 141 -2.88 -5.58 9.03
C LEU A 141 -2.37 -4.22 9.52
N GLN A 142 -1.66 -4.19 10.65
CA GLN A 142 -1.00 -2.97 11.13
C GLN A 142 0.06 -2.48 10.14
N VAL A 143 0.89 -3.39 9.60
CA VAL A 143 1.85 -3.10 8.53
C VAL A 143 1.12 -2.56 7.29
N HIS A 144 0.03 -3.19 6.87
CA HIS A 144 -0.76 -2.72 5.72
C HIS A 144 -1.21 -1.26 5.90
N VAL A 145 -1.82 -0.93 7.04
CA VAL A 145 -2.23 0.44 7.38
C VAL A 145 -1.03 1.40 7.37
N ASN A 146 0.07 1.01 8.01
CA ASN A 146 1.28 1.84 8.14
C ASN A 146 1.92 2.12 6.79
N PHE A 147 1.95 1.12 5.91
CA PHE A 147 2.52 1.25 4.58
C PHE A 147 1.72 2.23 3.72
N LEU A 148 0.38 2.12 3.74
CA LEU A 148 -0.50 3.02 2.99
C LEU A 148 -0.40 4.47 3.48
N ARG A 149 -0.47 4.69 4.80
CA ARG A 149 -0.40 6.05 5.39
C ARG A 149 1.00 6.66 5.38
N GLY A 150 2.03 5.84 5.16
CA GLY A 150 3.43 6.24 5.12
C GLY A 150 3.94 6.34 3.69
N LYS A 151 4.74 5.37 3.27
CA LYS A 151 5.47 5.38 1.99
C LYS A 151 4.57 5.60 0.77
N VAL A 152 3.39 4.96 0.70
CA VAL A 152 2.46 5.17 -0.45
C VAL A 152 1.93 6.59 -0.47
N HIS A 153 1.48 7.10 0.68
CA HIS A 153 0.99 8.47 0.79
C HIS A 153 2.06 9.48 0.39
N LEU A 154 3.30 9.32 0.87
CA LEU A 154 4.41 10.21 0.55
C LEU A 154 4.72 10.19 -0.95
N LEU A 155 4.89 9.01 -1.55
CA LEU A 155 5.17 8.89 -2.98
C LEU A 155 4.10 9.57 -3.85
N LEU A 156 2.81 9.38 -3.51
CA LEU A 156 1.71 10.00 -4.26
C LEU A 156 1.58 11.50 -4.01
N SER A 157 1.90 11.97 -2.80
CA SER A 157 1.85 13.41 -2.46
C SER A 157 2.96 14.20 -3.18
N ASP A 158 4.13 13.59 -3.33
CA ASP A 158 5.30 14.20 -3.96
C ASP A 158 5.38 13.94 -5.48
N ALA A 159 4.41 13.21 -6.04
CA ALA A 159 4.38 12.90 -7.46
C ALA A 159 4.35 14.20 -8.28
N GLN A 160 5.37 14.41 -9.10
CA GLN A 160 5.53 15.65 -9.90
C GLN A 160 4.33 15.94 -10.80
N ALA A 161 3.69 14.89 -11.32
CA ALA A 161 2.45 14.95 -12.09
C ALA A 161 1.26 15.57 -11.33
N CYS A 162 1.34 15.62 -9.99
CA CYS A 162 0.34 16.14 -9.07
C CYS A 162 0.67 17.51 -8.49
N GLN A 163 1.86 18.06 -8.75
CA GLN A 163 2.30 19.37 -8.28
C GLN A 163 1.89 20.53 -9.20
N GLN A 164 0.67 20.48 -9.76
CA GLN A 164 0.15 21.61 -10.54
C GLN A 164 -0.48 22.66 -9.61
N ASP A 165 0.07 23.89 -9.67
CA ASP A 165 -0.34 25.15 -9.03
C ASP A 165 0.49 25.62 -7.81
N VAL A 166 1.77 25.94 -8.03
CA VAL A 166 2.37 27.15 -7.43
C VAL A 166 3.16 27.87 -8.52
N SER A 167 2.53 28.83 -9.18
CA SER A 167 3.17 29.86 -10.02
C SER A 167 2.58 31.21 -9.66
#